data_AF-A0A0T5ZRD0-F1
#
_entry.id   AF-A0A0T5ZRD0-F1
#
_cell.length_a   1.000
_cell.length_b   1.000
_cell.length_c   1.000
_cell.angle_alpha   90.00
_cell.angle_beta   90.00
_cell.angle_gamma   90.00
#
_symmetry.space_group_name_H-M   'P 1'
#
loop_
_entity.id
_entity.type
_entity.pdbx_description
1 polymer ?
#
loop_
_entity_poly.entity_id
_entity_poly.type
_entity_poly.pdbx_seq_one_letter_code
_entity_poly.pdbx_strand_id
1 'polypeptide(L)'
;MVFVAVTQVKGVRSAEASELFTFDASTNDPVKEDEIQPEDQSDTGKDLDLVGQPGSSQKALGLKEYLIDTGFAFGFTWAMRFIYVRNKGERIFDTSFSKWIDNISQPPVVRDDDDFVTNYVNHPLYGAAAYLYYRAMGHSVWASALGSVIQSTFFEYFVEGLVETPSLIDLIATPTIGTALGIGLENLSSWLIERENKAVRGLAYIINPTRLFVRDRKFGILNPLTGNFELQGSFNVTPNEWKAIEFGYPFFLESPIPLGRIGGNFELVDLDKDLGGQFIFYSLRLDFQSTNNLYGVYIKVPFAGVNNVTLNGEKLSDGFEFGNVLIGGKLVVINTEQYTVSGGLDLTLPTAFKDNLDRLQAVIEYRRDFPLYLFEAVTTTPYVSAGYFNRGVSLQGNFGVDLIANAENFEGDAFEVRIKYGTALGLSTCIPTKPTLFVEFEGYTLASSNQGKKNDLFITPGVRLGKKYSPGFGIQIPLTGETADIAKLDFIVDFQARF
;
A
#
# COMPACT_ATOMS: atom_id res chain seq x y z
N MET A 1 -11.98 -27.36 3.34
CA MET A 1 -12.62 -27.55 4.65
C MET A 1 -12.03 -26.51 5.59
N VAL A 2 -12.78 -25.46 5.89
CA VAL A 2 -12.36 -24.33 6.74
C VAL A 2 -12.71 -24.68 8.18
N PHE A 3 -11.73 -24.70 9.07
CA PHE A 3 -11.95 -24.93 10.51
C PHE A 3 -12.34 -23.61 11.19
N VAL A 4 -13.54 -23.59 11.76
CA VAL A 4 -14.03 -22.58 12.70
C VAL A 4 -13.77 -23.10 14.11
N ALA A 5 -12.96 -22.38 14.89
CA ALA A 5 -12.80 -22.67 16.31
C ALA A 5 -13.99 -22.08 17.09
N VAL A 6 -14.75 -22.98 17.70
CA VAL A 6 -15.88 -22.71 18.60
C VAL A 6 -15.34 -22.43 19.99
N THR A 7 -15.51 -21.21 20.50
CA THR A 7 -15.47 -20.94 21.94
C THR A 7 -16.90 -20.89 22.47
N GLN A 8 -17.25 -21.89 23.28
CA GLN A 8 -18.49 -21.95 24.04
C GLN A 8 -18.52 -20.87 25.13
N VAL A 9 -19.59 -20.07 25.15
CA VAL A 9 -20.05 -19.39 26.36
C VAL A 9 -21.40 -19.98 26.75
N LYS A 10 -21.42 -20.71 27.86
CA LYS A 10 -22.64 -21.21 28.51
C LYS A 10 -23.28 -20.08 29.32
N GLY A 11 -24.56 -19.84 29.04
CA GLY A 11 -25.56 -19.56 30.08
C GLY A 11 -25.87 -18.09 30.37
N VAL A 12 -26.88 -17.54 29.68
CA VAL A 12 -27.90 -16.68 30.31
C VAL A 12 -29.25 -17.04 29.69
N ARG A 13 -30.27 -17.12 30.54
CA ARG A 13 -31.64 -17.62 30.29
C ARG A 13 -32.48 -16.68 29.43
N SER A 14 -33.49 -17.30 28.82
CA SER A 14 -34.61 -16.78 28.02
C SER A 14 -35.38 -15.61 28.64
N ALA A 15 -35.73 -14.63 27.81
CA ALA A 15 -37.00 -13.89 27.88
C ALA A 15 -37.43 -13.49 26.46
N GLU A 16 -38.74 -13.50 26.24
CA GLU A 16 -39.43 -13.72 24.98
C GLU A 16 -39.48 -12.52 24.04
N ALA A 17 -39.61 -12.82 22.75
CA ALA A 17 -39.91 -11.87 21.69
C ALA A 17 -41.42 -11.62 21.62
N SER A 18 -41.90 -10.55 22.25
CA SER A 18 -43.11 -9.83 21.85
C SER A 18 -43.25 -8.60 22.73
N GLU A 19 -43.06 -7.42 22.14
CA GLU A 19 -43.38 -6.05 22.61
C GLU A 19 -42.20 -5.10 22.37
N LEU A 20 -42.03 -4.66 21.11
CA LEU A 20 -41.28 -3.43 20.84
C LEU A 20 -41.76 -2.78 19.52
N PHE A 21 -43.07 -2.57 19.43
CA PHE A 21 -43.68 -1.62 18.49
C PHE A 21 -44.80 -0.88 19.21
N THR A 22 -44.43 0.16 19.94
CA THR A 22 -45.32 1.29 20.25
C THR A 22 -44.54 2.58 20.04
N PHE A 23 -44.93 3.30 19.00
CA PHE A 23 -44.56 4.69 18.77
C PHE A 23 -45.31 5.53 19.81
N ASP A 24 -44.61 6.26 20.66
CA ASP A 24 -45.18 7.39 21.40
C ASP A 24 -44.59 8.68 20.83
N ALA A 25 -45.48 9.50 20.28
CA ALA A 25 -45.21 10.80 19.70
C ALA A 25 -45.62 11.87 20.73
N SER A 26 -44.81 12.06 21.77
CA SER A 26 -44.85 13.29 22.57
C SER A 26 -43.61 13.41 23.44
N THR A 27 -42.68 14.29 23.06
CA THR A 27 -41.88 15.14 23.97
C THR A 27 -41.04 16.08 23.10
N ASN A 28 -41.58 17.27 22.89
CA ASN A 28 -40.80 18.44 22.44
C ASN A 28 -39.98 18.93 23.63
N ASP A 29 -38.66 18.84 23.55
CA ASP A 29 -37.76 19.70 24.33
C ASP A 29 -36.69 20.28 23.39
N PRO A 30 -36.49 21.61 23.34
CA PRO A 30 -35.48 22.22 22.50
C PRO A 30 -34.08 22.00 23.08
N VAL A 31 -33.15 21.55 22.23
CA VAL A 31 -31.72 21.45 22.53
C VAL A 31 -31.16 22.87 22.71
N LYS A 32 -30.49 23.11 23.85
CA LYS A 32 -29.74 24.35 24.10
C LYS A 32 -28.54 24.43 23.16
N GLU A 33 -28.40 25.53 22.44
CA GLU A 33 -27.17 25.92 21.76
C GLU A 33 -26.14 26.35 22.81
N ASP A 34 -25.03 25.62 22.92
CA ASP A 34 -23.85 26.09 23.65
C ASP A 34 -23.06 27.04 22.73
N GLU A 35 -22.91 28.29 23.18
CA GLU A 35 -22.09 29.33 22.53
C GLU A 35 -20.63 28.87 22.37
N ILE A 36 -20.18 28.75 21.12
CA ILE A 36 -18.76 28.58 20.78
C ILE A 36 -18.09 29.96 20.92
N GLN A 37 -17.25 30.13 21.96
CA GLN A 37 -16.38 31.29 22.05
C GLN A 37 -15.26 31.21 20.99
N PRO A 38 -14.88 32.33 20.36
CA PRO A 38 -13.84 32.34 19.33
C PRO A 38 -12.46 32.06 19.96
N GLU A 39 -11.76 31.08 19.40
CA GLU A 39 -10.40 30.68 19.78
C GLU A 39 -9.41 31.82 19.47
N ASP A 40 -8.61 32.19 20.47
CA ASP A 40 -7.63 33.27 20.43
C ASP A 40 -6.49 32.95 19.44
N GLN A 41 -6.35 33.74 18.38
CA GLN A 41 -5.38 33.56 17.29
C GLN A 41 -3.96 34.09 17.64
N SER A 42 -3.50 33.94 18.88
CA SER A 42 -2.22 34.53 19.31
C SER A 42 -1.15 33.55 19.81
N ASP A 43 -1.18 32.26 19.46
CA ASP A 43 -0.11 31.31 19.86
C ASP A 43 0.38 30.37 18.74
N THR A 44 0.60 30.90 17.53
CA THR A 44 1.18 30.10 16.42
C THR A 44 2.72 29.97 16.50
N GLY A 45 3.32 30.10 17.69
CA GLY A 45 4.78 30.26 17.83
C GLY A 45 5.48 29.35 18.83
N LYS A 46 4.76 28.59 19.67
CA LYS A 46 5.38 27.79 20.74
C LYS A 46 5.02 26.31 20.80
N ASP A 47 4.08 25.82 19.99
CA ASP A 47 3.76 24.37 19.89
C ASP A 47 4.73 23.60 18.97
N LEU A 48 6.02 23.91 19.08
CA LEU A 48 7.12 23.04 18.67
C LEU A 48 7.38 21.99 19.76
N ASP A 49 6.32 21.55 20.45
CA ASP A 49 6.43 20.58 21.53
C ASP A 49 6.94 19.24 20.97
N LEU A 50 8.17 19.01 21.39
CA LEU A 50 9.09 17.95 21.04
C LEU A 50 8.48 16.61 21.42
N VAL A 51 7.80 15.97 20.47
CA VAL A 51 7.52 14.53 20.53
C VAL A 51 8.88 13.82 20.54
N GLY A 52 9.30 13.36 21.73
CA GLY A 52 10.56 12.66 21.92
C GLY A 52 11.44 13.13 23.09
N GLN A 53 11.02 14.11 23.90
CA GLN A 53 11.77 14.39 25.14
C GLN A 53 11.49 13.33 26.23
N PRO A 54 12.54 12.78 26.89
CA PRO A 54 12.35 11.97 28.09
C PRO A 54 11.80 12.86 29.21
N GLY A 55 10.52 12.70 29.56
CA GLY A 55 9.92 13.35 30.73
C GLY A 55 8.60 14.09 30.52
N SER A 56 8.14 14.31 29.29
CA SER A 56 6.75 14.77 29.08
C SER A 56 5.80 13.64 29.51
N SER A 57 4.73 13.94 30.28
CA SER A 57 3.79 12.94 30.77
C SER A 57 3.07 12.24 29.61
N GLN A 58 3.70 11.20 29.06
CA GLN A 58 3.13 10.40 27.98
C GLN A 58 1.94 9.65 28.56
N LYS A 59 0.74 9.98 28.11
CA LYS A 59 -0.44 9.16 28.34
C LYS A 59 -0.08 7.73 27.89
N ALA A 60 -0.05 6.78 28.82
CA ALA A 60 0.27 5.39 28.50
C ALA A 60 -0.70 4.92 27.40
N LEU A 61 -0.18 4.63 26.21
CA LEU A 61 -0.96 4.11 25.11
C LEU A 61 -1.51 2.73 25.48
N GLY A 62 -2.73 2.43 25.04
CA GLY A 62 -3.40 1.18 25.37
C GLY A 62 -2.87 0.01 24.53
N LEU A 63 -3.27 -1.20 24.94
CA LEU A 63 -2.95 -2.44 24.22
C LEU A 63 -3.47 -2.40 22.76
N LYS A 64 -4.61 -1.77 22.53
CA LYS A 64 -5.22 -1.67 21.19
C LYS A 64 -4.29 -0.93 20.23
N GLU A 65 -3.80 0.24 20.62
CA GLU A 65 -2.88 1.04 19.82
C GLU A 65 -1.59 0.28 19.56
N TYR A 66 -1.05 -0.37 20.59
CA TYR A 66 0.16 -1.18 20.47
C TYR A 66 0.01 -2.33 19.46
N LEU A 67 -1.12 -3.06 19.49
CA LEU A 67 -1.39 -4.15 18.55
C LEU A 67 -1.55 -3.65 17.11
N ILE A 68 -2.21 -2.50 16.92
CA ILE A 68 -2.34 -1.87 15.60
C ILE A 68 -0.96 -1.50 15.06
N ASP A 69 -0.15 -0.81 15.86
CA ASP A 69 1.18 -0.35 15.46
C ASP A 69 2.10 -1.55 15.16
N THR A 70 1.96 -2.65 15.92
CA THR A 70 2.65 -3.92 15.69
C THR A 70 2.28 -4.55 14.35
N GLY A 71 0.99 -4.55 14.01
CA GLY A 71 0.50 -5.06 12.72
C GLY A 71 1.06 -4.25 11.54
N PHE A 72 1.15 -2.93 11.67
CA PHE A 72 1.76 -2.07 10.65
C PHE A 72 3.25 -2.31 10.47
N ALA A 73 4.01 -2.36 11.57
CA ALA A 73 5.45 -2.65 11.52
C ALA A 73 5.72 -4.00 10.86
N PHE A 74 4.96 -5.03 11.23
CA PHE A 74 5.14 -6.36 10.66
C PHE A 74 4.70 -6.43 9.18
N GLY A 75 3.63 -5.73 8.80
CA GLY A 75 3.25 -5.59 7.40
C GLY A 75 4.32 -4.90 6.56
N PHE A 76 5.00 -3.90 7.12
CA PHE A 76 6.15 -3.25 6.48
C PHE A 76 7.34 -4.20 6.32
N THR A 77 7.63 -5.03 7.33
CA THR A 77 8.65 -6.09 7.24
C THR A 77 8.38 -7.05 6.08
N TRP A 78 7.13 -7.48 5.91
CA TRP A 78 6.75 -8.30 4.75
C TRP A 78 6.94 -7.57 3.43
N ALA A 79 6.52 -6.30 3.33
CA ALA A 79 6.75 -5.50 2.13
C ALA A 79 8.24 -5.41 1.77
N MET A 80 9.12 -5.23 2.75
CA MET A 80 10.58 -5.24 2.55
C MET A 80 11.09 -6.64 2.15
N ARG A 81 10.55 -7.73 2.71
CA ARG A 81 10.91 -9.09 2.31
C ARG A 81 10.59 -9.36 0.85
N PHE A 82 9.43 -8.93 0.36
CA PHE A 82 9.07 -9.03 -1.06
C PHE A 82 10.06 -8.28 -1.96
N ILE A 83 10.60 -7.16 -1.49
CA ILE A 83 11.64 -6.39 -2.19
C ILE A 83 13.01 -7.09 -2.11
N TYR A 84 13.32 -7.82 -1.04
CA TYR A 84 14.65 -8.42 -0.83
C TYR A 84 14.87 -9.77 -1.53
N VAL A 85 13.91 -10.72 -1.42
CA VAL A 85 14.09 -12.12 -1.91
C VAL A 85 14.22 -12.20 -3.43
N ARG A 86 13.78 -11.17 -4.16
CA ARG A 86 13.84 -11.07 -5.62
C ARG A 86 15.23 -11.27 -6.24
N ASN A 87 16.31 -10.97 -5.49
CA ASN A 87 17.67 -10.92 -6.05
C ASN A 87 18.42 -12.26 -6.03
N LYS A 88 17.87 -13.34 -5.43
CA LYS A 88 18.65 -14.56 -5.15
C LYS A 88 18.34 -15.75 -6.07
N GLY A 89 17.46 -15.62 -7.06
CA GLY A 89 16.95 -16.78 -7.81
C GLY A 89 16.14 -17.76 -6.94
N GLU A 90 15.86 -17.37 -5.69
CA GLU A 90 15.05 -18.09 -4.72
C GLU A 90 13.59 -17.67 -4.88
N ARG A 91 12.67 -18.63 -4.84
CA ARG A 91 11.24 -18.31 -4.83
C ARG A 91 10.92 -17.56 -3.53
N ILE A 92 10.13 -16.49 -3.63
CA ILE A 92 9.60 -15.73 -2.48
C ILE A 92 9.00 -16.67 -1.43
N PHE A 93 8.41 -17.78 -1.89
CA PHE A 93 7.92 -18.88 -1.08
C PHE A 93 8.49 -20.21 -1.59
N ASP A 94 9.79 -20.46 -1.40
CA ASP A 94 10.35 -21.83 -1.56
C ASP A 94 10.04 -22.70 -0.33
N THR A 95 8.76 -22.80 0.00
CA THR A 95 8.30 -23.51 1.18
C THR A 95 6.90 -24.09 1.00
N SER A 96 6.58 -25.07 1.86
CA SER A 96 5.23 -25.59 2.01
C SER A 96 4.73 -25.28 3.42
N PHE A 97 3.41 -25.24 3.60
CA PHE A 97 2.84 -25.07 4.93
C PHE A 97 3.37 -26.12 5.93
N SER A 98 3.60 -27.36 5.50
CA SER A 98 4.21 -28.40 6.35
C SER A 98 5.63 -28.03 6.75
N LYS A 99 6.48 -27.64 5.78
CA LYS A 99 7.88 -27.26 6.04
C LYS A 99 7.95 -26.08 7.01
N TRP A 100 7.10 -25.07 6.83
CA TRP A 100 7.01 -23.95 7.76
C TRP A 100 6.65 -24.40 9.17
N ILE A 101 5.62 -25.24 9.32
CA ILE A 101 5.23 -25.80 10.62
C ILE A 101 6.37 -26.62 11.25
N ASP A 102 7.06 -27.43 10.45
CA ASP A 102 8.18 -28.26 10.92
C ASP A 102 9.33 -27.38 11.45
N ASN A 103 9.66 -26.30 10.75
CA ASN A 103 10.69 -25.34 11.15
C ASN A 103 10.32 -24.63 12.47
N ILE A 104 9.13 -24.05 12.56
CA ILE A 104 8.72 -23.26 13.75
C ILE A 104 8.41 -24.11 14.98
N SER A 105 8.18 -25.40 14.80
CA SER A 105 7.90 -26.33 15.91
C SER A 105 9.19 -26.84 16.57
N GLN A 106 10.34 -26.62 15.94
CA GLN A 106 11.64 -26.97 16.51
C GLN A 106 12.12 -25.90 17.50
N PRO A 107 12.92 -26.29 18.52
CA PRO A 107 13.56 -25.31 19.38
C PRO A 107 14.53 -24.44 18.56
N PRO A 108 14.65 -23.13 18.87
CA PRO A 108 15.57 -22.26 18.15
C PRO A 108 17.01 -22.79 18.18
N VAL A 109 17.69 -22.75 17.03
CA VAL A 109 19.08 -23.19 16.91
C VAL A 109 20.01 -22.14 17.51
N VAL A 110 21.11 -22.55 18.14
CA VAL A 110 22.04 -21.61 18.80
C VAL A 110 22.71 -20.68 17.80
N ARG A 111 22.97 -21.17 16.59
CA ARG A 111 23.45 -20.39 15.43
C ARG A 111 22.84 -21.01 14.18
N ASP A 112 22.33 -20.15 13.32
CA ASP A 112 22.09 -20.43 11.92
C ASP A 112 23.40 -20.22 11.12
N ASP A 113 23.30 -20.31 9.79
CA ASP A 113 24.44 -20.17 8.87
C ASP A 113 24.78 -18.70 8.54
N ASP A 114 24.21 -17.73 9.29
CA ASP A 114 24.43 -16.32 9.05
C ASP A 114 25.84 -15.84 9.43
N ASP A 115 26.37 -14.92 8.61
CA ASP A 115 27.65 -14.30 8.88
C ASP A 115 27.59 -13.29 10.04
N PHE A 116 28.77 -12.85 10.50
CA PHE A 116 28.88 -11.90 11.60
C PHE A 116 28.18 -10.56 11.29
N VAL A 117 28.24 -10.09 10.05
CA VAL A 117 27.65 -8.82 9.65
C VAL A 117 26.13 -8.91 9.71
N THR A 118 25.53 -10.02 9.28
CA THR A 118 24.09 -10.22 9.39
C THR A 118 23.63 -10.25 10.85
N ASN A 119 24.20 -11.16 11.64
CA ASN A 119 23.84 -11.37 13.05
C ASN A 119 24.06 -10.13 13.96
N TYR A 120 25.15 -9.38 13.75
CA TYR A 120 25.56 -8.31 14.69
C TYR A 120 25.50 -6.89 14.13
N VAL A 121 25.16 -6.73 12.86
CA VAL A 121 24.96 -5.41 12.24
C VAL A 121 23.57 -5.31 11.63
N ASN A 122 23.22 -6.17 10.67
CA ASN A 122 21.96 -6.05 9.94
C ASN A 122 20.75 -6.31 10.84
N HIS A 123 20.76 -7.40 11.60
CA HIS A 123 19.66 -7.73 12.50
C HIS A 123 19.51 -6.70 13.64
N PRO A 124 20.58 -6.26 14.33
CA PRO A 124 20.47 -5.15 15.27
C PRO A 124 19.98 -3.84 14.65
N LEU A 125 20.32 -3.52 13.40
CA LEU A 125 19.76 -2.36 12.71
C LEU A 125 18.24 -2.50 12.50
N TYR A 126 17.76 -3.70 12.17
CA TYR A 126 16.32 -3.98 12.11
C TYR A 126 15.65 -3.80 13.48
N GLY A 127 16.25 -4.33 14.55
CA GLY A 127 15.77 -4.11 15.92
C GLY A 127 15.74 -2.63 16.33
N ALA A 128 16.77 -1.87 15.96
CA ALA A 128 16.83 -0.42 16.18
C ALA A 128 15.73 0.33 15.41
N ALA A 129 15.49 -0.04 14.15
CA ALA A 129 14.42 0.55 13.34
C ALA A 129 13.04 0.25 13.95
N ALA A 130 12.80 -0.99 14.40
CA ALA A 130 11.59 -1.35 15.12
C ALA A 130 11.42 -0.50 16.39
N TYR A 131 12.45 -0.41 17.24
CA TYR A 131 12.42 0.45 18.43
C TYR A 131 12.05 1.90 18.10
N LEU A 132 12.74 2.51 17.13
CA LEU A 132 12.52 3.90 16.72
C LEU A 132 11.12 4.14 16.15
N TYR A 133 10.53 3.12 15.51
CA TYR A 133 9.15 3.18 15.03
C TYR A 133 8.16 3.26 16.20
N TYR A 134 8.25 2.37 17.20
CA TYR A 134 7.37 2.42 18.37
C TYR A 134 7.55 3.73 19.15
N ARG A 135 8.78 4.26 19.24
CA ARG A 135 9.04 5.58 19.83
C ARG A 135 8.34 6.70 19.06
N ALA A 136 8.40 6.68 17.72
CA ALA A 136 7.72 7.66 16.88
C ALA A 136 6.18 7.56 16.96
N MET A 137 5.64 6.39 17.30
CA MET A 137 4.22 6.16 17.60
C MET A 137 3.80 6.64 19.01
N GLY A 138 4.74 7.11 19.82
CA GLY A 138 4.49 7.64 21.16
C GLY A 138 4.58 6.60 22.28
N HIS A 139 5.04 5.38 22.02
CA HIS A 139 5.23 4.35 23.06
C HIS A 139 6.41 4.69 23.96
N SER A 140 6.36 4.25 25.23
CA SER A 140 7.46 4.42 26.17
C SER A 140 8.72 3.66 25.74
N VAL A 141 9.86 3.95 26.35
CA VAL A 141 11.13 3.24 26.11
C VAL A 141 10.97 1.72 26.27
N TRP A 142 10.31 1.27 27.34
CA TRP A 142 10.11 -0.15 27.62
C TRP A 142 9.12 -0.81 26.67
N ALA A 143 8.02 -0.12 26.33
CA ALA A 143 7.09 -0.61 25.32
C ALA A 143 7.78 -0.72 23.94
N SER A 144 8.66 0.22 23.59
CA SER A 144 9.38 0.20 22.32
C SER A 144 10.45 -0.89 22.28
N ALA A 145 11.12 -1.16 23.40
CA ALA A 145 12.03 -2.30 23.54
C ALA A 145 11.28 -3.64 23.37
N LEU A 146 10.10 -3.78 23.99
CA LEU A 146 9.22 -4.93 23.76
C LEU A 146 8.80 -5.04 22.29
N GLY A 147 8.58 -3.90 21.61
CA GLY A 147 8.28 -3.84 20.18
C GLY A 147 9.40 -4.47 19.35
N SER A 148 10.65 -4.14 19.66
CA SER A 148 11.82 -4.75 19.01
C SER A 148 11.88 -6.26 19.23
N VAL A 149 11.56 -6.75 20.44
CA VAL A 149 11.50 -8.19 20.74
C VAL A 149 10.42 -8.86 19.88
N ILE A 150 9.21 -8.30 19.87
CA ILE A 150 8.08 -8.87 19.12
C ILE A 150 8.39 -8.90 17.62
N GLN A 151 8.92 -7.82 17.05
CA GLN A 151 9.22 -7.76 15.61
C GLN A 151 10.36 -8.70 15.22
N SER A 152 11.35 -8.90 16.09
CA SER A 152 12.39 -9.92 15.91
C SER A 152 11.77 -11.32 15.94
N THR A 153 11.00 -11.66 16.97
CA THR A 153 10.31 -12.96 17.05
C THR A 153 9.39 -13.21 15.85
N PHE A 154 8.67 -12.18 15.39
CA PHE A 154 7.81 -12.32 14.22
C PHE A 154 8.61 -12.56 12.94
N PHE A 155 9.75 -11.89 12.76
CA PHE A 155 10.61 -12.12 11.62
C PHE A 155 11.14 -13.56 11.59
N GLU A 156 11.73 -14.03 12.69
CA GLU A 156 12.25 -15.39 12.84
C GLU A 156 11.19 -16.46 12.55
N TYR A 157 10.01 -16.34 13.14
CA TYR A 157 9.00 -17.39 13.06
C TYR A 157 8.16 -17.35 11.78
N PHE A 158 7.90 -16.17 11.22
CA PHE A 158 6.97 -16.05 10.10
C PHE A 158 7.64 -15.68 8.78
N VAL A 159 8.85 -15.12 8.81
CA VAL A 159 9.59 -14.76 7.59
C VAL A 159 10.70 -15.75 7.32
N GLU A 160 11.62 -15.96 8.25
CA GLU A 160 12.73 -16.92 8.10
C GLU A 160 12.30 -18.36 8.37
N GLY A 161 11.35 -18.55 9.28
CA GLY A 161 10.68 -19.82 9.55
C GLY A 161 10.17 -20.51 8.29
N LEU A 162 9.86 -19.76 7.22
CA LEU A 162 9.48 -20.31 5.93
C LEU A 162 10.60 -21.16 5.30
N VAL A 163 11.84 -20.78 5.48
CA VAL A 163 13.00 -21.40 4.83
C VAL A 163 13.79 -22.26 5.81
N GLU A 164 14.00 -21.78 7.04
CA GLU A 164 14.86 -22.39 8.05
C GLU A 164 14.26 -22.35 9.47
N THR A 165 14.91 -23.03 10.42
CA THR A 165 14.50 -23.05 11.83
C THR A 165 14.93 -21.74 12.51
N PRO A 166 14.09 -21.12 13.37
CA PRO A 166 14.41 -19.87 14.07
C PRO A 166 15.77 -19.86 14.79
N SER A 167 16.47 -18.72 14.76
CA SER A 167 17.77 -18.52 15.38
C SER A 167 17.65 -17.94 16.80
N LEU A 168 18.29 -18.60 17.77
CA LEU A 168 18.33 -18.14 19.15
C LEU A 168 19.18 -16.86 19.31
N ILE A 169 20.24 -16.72 18.52
CA ILE A 169 21.05 -15.49 18.57
C ILE A 169 20.21 -14.34 18.06
N ASP A 170 19.46 -14.51 16.99
CA ASP A 170 18.67 -13.40 16.45
C ASP A 170 17.50 -13.02 17.35
N LEU A 171 16.86 -13.99 18.02
CA LEU A 171 15.86 -13.72 19.06
C LEU A 171 16.41 -12.91 20.25
N ILE A 172 17.74 -12.89 20.47
CA ILE A 172 18.38 -12.22 21.61
C ILE A 172 19.14 -10.97 21.16
N ALA A 173 20.12 -11.12 20.27
CA ALA A 173 21.02 -10.07 19.80
C ALA A 173 20.25 -8.96 19.06
N THR A 174 19.34 -9.31 18.16
CA THR A 174 18.54 -8.36 17.39
C THR A 174 17.81 -7.37 18.29
N PRO A 175 16.97 -7.81 19.26
CA PRO A 175 16.28 -6.86 20.10
C PRO A 175 17.17 -6.22 21.16
N THR A 176 18.17 -6.90 21.72
CA THR A 176 19.00 -6.33 22.79
C THR A 176 19.97 -5.28 22.27
N ILE A 177 20.77 -5.60 21.25
CA ILE A 177 21.69 -4.67 20.61
C ILE A 177 20.89 -3.62 19.85
N GLY A 178 19.83 -4.02 19.14
CA GLY A 178 18.96 -3.11 18.41
C GLY A 178 18.29 -2.07 19.29
N THR A 179 17.76 -2.44 20.46
CA THR A 179 17.19 -1.48 21.42
C THR A 179 18.25 -0.50 21.92
N ALA A 180 19.43 -0.98 22.30
CA ALA A 180 20.53 -0.11 22.75
C ALA A 180 20.96 0.89 21.66
N LEU A 181 21.10 0.40 20.42
CA LEU A 181 21.39 1.24 19.26
C LEU A 181 20.26 2.24 18.99
N GLY A 182 19.00 1.80 19.03
CA GLY A 182 17.83 2.63 18.83
C GLY A 182 17.74 3.78 19.84
N ILE A 183 18.01 3.53 21.13
CA ILE A 183 18.12 4.59 22.16
C ILE A 183 19.22 5.60 21.79
N GLY A 184 20.38 5.11 21.35
CA GLY A 184 21.48 5.97 20.91
C GLY A 184 21.10 6.85 19.72
N LEU A 185 20.48 6.27 18.69
CA LEU A 185 20.00 6.97 17.49
C LEU A 185 18.90 7.99 17.82
N GLU A 186 17.97 7.64 18.71
CA GLU A 186 16.92 8.55 19.17
C GLU A 186 17.52 9.78 19.85
N ASN A 187 18.42 9.57 20.81
CA ASN A 187 19.08 10.64 21.56
C ASN A 187 19.94 11.53 20.65
N LEU A 188 20.70 10.93 19.73
CA LEU A 188 21.52 11.66 18.77
C LEU A 188 20.65 12.49 17.81
N SER A 189 19.56 11.92 17.32
CA SER A 189 18.60 12.63 16.46
C SER A 189 17.92 13.79 17.21
N SER A 190 17.51 13.61 18.47
CA SER A 190 17.01 14.70 19.33
C SER A 190 18.04 15.81 19.49
N TRP A 191 19.29 15.46 19.79
CA TRP A 191 20.37 16.43 19.93
C TRP A 191 20.64 17.22 18.64
N LEU A 192 20.52 16.59 17.47
CA LEU A 192 20.72 17.22 16.17
C LEU A 192 19.57 18.17 15.78
N ILE A 193 18.33 17.82 16.10
CA ILE A 193 17.15 18.62 15.69
C ILE A 193 17.10 19.98 16.41
N GLU A 194 17.65 20.05 17.61
CA GLU A 194 17.76 21.27 18.43
C GLU A 194 18.82 22.25 17.91
N ARG A 195 19.61 21.87 16.90
CA ARG A 195 20.66 22.75 16.33
C ARG A 195 20.03 23.80 15.43
N GLU A 196 20.53 25.04 15.45
CA GLU A 196 19.99 26.13 14.61
C GLU A 196 20.26 25.93 13.11
N ASN A 197 21.32 25.17 12.78
CA ASN A 197 21.73 24.94 11.40
C ASN A 197 20.80 23.92 10.70
N LYS A 198 20.13 24.36 9.62
CA LYS A 198 19.21 23.54 8.83
C LYS A 198 19.85 22.29 8.21
N ALA A 199 21.12 22.34 7.80
CA ALA A 199 21.83 21.18 7.28
C ALA A 199 22.09 20.13 8.38
N VAL A 200 22.39 20.59 9.60
CA VAL A 200 22.59 19.72 10.77
C VAL A 200 21.26 19.10 11.23
N ARG A 201 20.15 19.85 11.14
CA ARG A 201 18.80 19.29 11.33
C ARG A 201 18.49 18.21 10.30
N GLY A 202 18.93 18.39 9.05
CA GLY A 202 18.84 17.37 8.00
C GLY A 202 19.41 16.01 8.43
N LEU A 203 20.55 16.01 9.14
CA LEU A 203 21.16 14.78 9.65
C LEU A 203 20.30 14.07 10.70
N ALA A 204 19.51 14.80 11.50
CA ALA A 204 18.61 14.20 12.48
C ALA A 204 17.61 13.21 11.82
N TYR A 205 17.16 13.56 10.62
CA TYR A 205 16.22 12.79 9.82
C TYR A 205 16.87 11.60 9.11
N ILE A 206 18.17 11.67 8.79
CA ILE A 206 18.92 10.53 8.24
C ILE A 206 19.18 9.49 9.34
N ILE A 207 19.56 9.97 10.53
CA ILE A 207 19.88 9.11 11.69
C ILE A 207 18.62 8.44 12.25
N ASN A 208 17.49 9.15 12.25
CA ASN A 208 16.21 8.61 12.64
C ASN A 208 15.15 8.90 11.57
N PRO A 209 15.07 8.06 10.52
CA PRO A 209 14.13 8.28 9.41
C PRO A 209 12.68 8.20 9.84
N THR A 210 12.34 7.56 10.97
CA THR A 210 10.95 7.51 11.44
C THR A 210 10.41 8.90 11.75
N ARG A 211 11.25 9.89 12.06
CA ARG A 211 10.83 11.30 12.24
C ARG A 211 10.34 11.98 10.98
N LEU A 212 10.76 11.51 9.80
CA LEU A 212 10.26 12.04 8.53
C LEU A 212 8.87 11.51 8.23
N PHE A 213 8.63 10.26 8.60
CA PHE A 213 7.51 9.48 8.10
C PHE A 213 6.43 9.19 9.14
N VAL A 214 6.71 9.31 10.43
CA VAL A 214 5.83 8.89 11.52
C VAL A 214 5.78 9.96 12.61
N ARG A 215 4.58 10.46 12.92
CA ARG A 215 4.31 11.29 14.10
C ARG A 215 2.93 10.98 14.65
N ASP A 216 2.83 10.52 15.89
CA ASP A 216 1.56 10.27 16.58
C ASP A 216 0.57 9.38 15.79
N ARG A 217 1.06 8.28 15.21
CA ARG A 217 0.28 7.40 14.31
C ARG A 217 -0.24 8.10 13.05
N LYS A 218 0.50 9.09 12.58
CA LYS A 218 0.26 9.75 11.30
C LYS A 218 1.45 9.52 10.40
N PHE A 219 1.21 8.98 9.21
CA PHE A 219 2.23 8.86 8.17
C PHE A 219 2.26 10.12 7.30
N GLY A 220 3.45 10.58 6.96
CA GLY A 220 3.59 11.85 6.28
C GLY A 220 4.96 12.09 5.68
N ILE A 221 5.12 13.25 5.08
CA ILE A 221 6.42 13.79 4.73
C ILE A 221 6.55 15.09 5.49
N LEU A 222 7.43 15.09 6.49
CA LEU A 222 7.86 16.31 7.15
C LEU A 222 8.64 17.15 6.14
N ASN A 223 8.24 18.40 5.94
CA ASN A 223 9.00 19.35 5.15
C ASN A 223 10.23 19.80 5.98
N PRO A 224 11.45 19.38 5.62
CA PRO A 224 12.62 19.61 6.45
C PRO A 224 13.03 21.09 6.52
N LEU A 225 12.49 21.94 5.64
CA LEU A 225 12.79 23.37 5.59
C LEU A 225 11.86 24.20 6.48
N THR A 226 10.59 23.78 6.59
CA THR A 226 9.55 24.47 7.38
C THR A 226 9.34 23.82 8.75
N GLY A 227 9.69 22.54 8.91
CA GLY A 227 9.40 21.75 10.12
C GLY A 227 7.93 21.29 10.20
N ASN A 228 7.12 21.64 9.20
CA ASN A 228 5.71 21.28 9.15
C ASN A 228 5.52 19.86 8.62
N PHE A 229 4.58 19.14 9.23
CA PHE A 229 4.15 17.82 8.76
C PHE A 229 3.04 18.03 7.71
N GLU A 230 3.44 18.24 6.44
CA GLU A 230 2.58 18.80 5.38
C GLU A 230 1.78 17.74 4.60
N LEU A 231 2.15 16.47 4.72
CA LEU A 231 1.36 15.31 4.31
C LEU A 231 1.03 14.54 5.58
N GLN A 232 -0.25 14.33 5.90
CA GLN A 232 -0.65 13.72 7.15
C GLN A 232 -1.81 12.76 6.92
N GLY A 233 -1.48 11.48 6.73
CA GLY A 233 -2.43 10.38 6.88
C GLY A 233 -2.50 10.00 8.35
N SER A 234 -3.38 10.62 9.12
CA SER A 234 -3.76 10.12 10.43
C SER A 234 -4.48 8.78 10.26
N PHE A 235 -4.16 7.73 11.03
CA PHE A 235 -5.07 6.57 11.15
C PHE A 235 -6.41 6.95 11.82
N ASN A 236 -6.55 8.19 12.30
CA ASN A 236 -7.84 8.84 12.54
C ASN A 236 -8.28 9.60 11.29
N VAL A 237 -8.92 8.79 10.47
CA VAL A 237 -9.70 8.98 9.26
C VAL A 237 -10.92 9.84 9.57
N THR A 238 -10.96 11.09 9.13
CA THR A 238 -12.26 11.68 8.79
C THR A 238 -12.27 11.73 7.27
N PRO A 239 -12.83 10.70 6.60
CA PRO A 239 -12.90 10.71 5.15
C PRO A 239 -13.68 11.94 4.72
N ASN A 240 -13.55 12.29 3.44
CA ASN A 240 -14.63 12.96 2.74
C ASN A 240 -15.79 11.94 2.60
N GLU A 241 -16.46 11.62 3.73
CA GLU A 241 -17.24 10.39 3.91
C GLU A 241 -18.32 10.21 2.86
N TRP A 242 -18.92 11.28 2.39
CA TRP A 242 -20.00 11.13 1.43
C TRP A 242 -19.45 10.77 0.05
N LYS A 243 -18.67 11.67 -0.55
CA LYS A 243 -18.21 11.55 -1.93
C LYS A 243 -17.20 10.43 -2.13
N ALA A 244 -16.31 10.22 -1.16
CA ALA A 244 -15.30 9.16 -1.23
C ALA A 244 -15.87 7.75 -1.04
N ILE A 245 -17.13 7.63 -0.69
CA ILE A 245 -17.73 6.33 -0.44
C ILE A 245 -18.69 5.94 -1.57
N GLU A 246 -19.09 6.89 -2.41
CA GLU A 246 -20.09 6.67 -3.47
C GLU A 246 -19.49 6.35 -4.84
N PHE A 247 -18.20 6.59 -5.07
CA PHE A 247 -17.55 6.09 -6.29
C PHE A 247 -17.38 4.57 -6.26
N GLY A 248 -17.45 3.95 -7.44
CA GLY A 248 -17.22 2.51 -7.59
C GLY A 248 -15.79 2.05 -7.29
N TYR A 249 -14.80 2.94 -7.45
CA TYR A 249 -13.37 2.61 -7.35
C TYR A 249 -13.03 1.38 -8.19
N PRO A 250 -13.12 1.50 -9.52
CA PRO A 250 -12.76 0.44 -10.45
C PRO A 250 -11.26 0.10 -10.32
N PHE A 251 -10.79 -0.94 -11.01
CA PHE A 251 -9.48 -1.52 -10.72
C PHE A 251 -8.32 -0.67 -11.23
N PHE A 252 -8.46 -0.07 -12.41
CA PHE A 252 -7.35 0.53 -13.13
C PHE A 252 -7.48 2.06 -13.26
N LEU A 253 -8.70 2.60 -13.21
CA LEU A 253 -8.91 4.05 -13.28
C LEU A 253 -8.50 4.80 -12.01
N GLU A 254 -7.72 5.86 -12.17
CA GLU A 254 -7.28 6.71 -11.06
C GLU A 254 -8.44 7.53 -10.49
N SER A 255 -8.62 7.50 -9.17
CA SER A 255 -9.76 8.16 -8.51
C SER A 255 -9.79 9.67 -8.80
N PRO A 256 -10.97 10.30 -8.97
CA PRO A 256 -11.07 11.74 -9.17
C PRO A 256 -10.76 12.55 -7.89
N ILE A 257 -10.73 11.91 -6.73
CA ILE A 257 -10.44 12.55 -5.44
C ILE A 257 -9.16 11.97 -4.81
N PRO A 258 -8.46 12.75 -3.96
CA PRO A 258 -7.46 12.21 -3.05
C PRO A 258 -8.10 11.26 -2.04
N LEU A 259 -7.42 10.17 -1.71
CA LEU A 259 -7.85 9.16 -0.75
C LEU A 259 -6.68 8.86 0.19
N GLY A 260 -6.96 8.63 1.48
CA GLY A 260 -6.11 7.76 2.30
C GLY A 260 -6.45 6.32 1.99
N ARG A 261 -5.48 5.54 1.48
CA ARG A 261 -5.75 4.15 1.08
C ARG A 261 -4.50 3.29 1.17
N ILE A 262 -4.66 2.11 1.73
CA ILE A 262 -3.76 0.98 1.49
C ILE A 262 -4.48 0.04 0.53
N GLY A 263 -3.85 -0.24 -0.61
CA GLY A 263 -4.37 -1.13 -1.64
C GLY A 263 -3.43 -2.29 -1.88
N GLY A 264 -3.98 -3.48 -2.03
CA GLY A 264 -3.31 -4.65 -2.61
C GLY A 264 -4.10 -5.13 -3.80
N ASN A 265 -3.44 -5.42 -4.91
CA ASN A 265 -4.06 -5.97 -6.11
C ASN A 265 -3.30 -7.24 -6.52
N PHE A 266 -4.06 -8.24 -6.97
CA PHE A 266 -3.58 -9.46 -7.57
C PHE A 266 -4.40 -9.71 -8.84
N GLU A 267 -3.72 -10.10 -9.90
CA GLU A 267 -4.32 -10.42 -11.17
C GLU A 267 -3.62 -11.61 -11.81
N LEU A 268 -4.44 -12.50 -12.37
CA LEU A 268 -4.00 -13.67 -13.08
C LEU A 268 -4.54 -13.61 -14.52
N VAL A 269 -3.63 -13.54 -15.48
CA VAL A 269 -3.95 -13.52 -16.91
C VAL A 269 -3.74 -14.93 -17.47
N ASP A 270 -4.79 -15.50 -18.06
CA ASP A 270 -4.70 -16.78 -18.76
C ASP A 270 -4.26 -16.56 -20.20
N LEU A 271 -3.09 -17.12 -20.56
CA LEU A 271 -2.48 -16.90 -21.86
C LEU A 271 -2.95 -17.90 -22.90
N ASP A 272 -2.95 -17.44 -24.15
CA ASP A 272 -3.26 -18.27 -25.29
C ASP A 272 -2.22 -19.37 -25.50
N LYS A 273 -2.61 -20.41 -26.25
CA LYS A 273 -1.81 -21.65 -26.37
C LYS A 273 -0.38 -21.46 -26.89
N ASP A 274 -0.14 -20.40 -27.65
CA ASP A 274 1.17 -20.15 -28.27
C ASP A 274 2.23 -19.71 -27.25
N LEU A 275 1.87 -18.84 -26.29
CA LEU A 275 2.70 -18.57 -25.11
C LEU A 275 2.54 -19.69 -24.07
N GLY A 276 1.30 -20.10 -23.83
CA GLY A 276 0.90 -21.03 -22.78
C GLY A 276 1.10 -20.48 -21.37
N GLY A 277 0.40 -21.04 -20.40
CA GLY A 277 0.58 -20.68 -18.99
C GLY A 277 -0.11 -19.38 -18.62
N GLN A 278 0.49 -18.63 -17.70
CA GLN A 278 -0.14 -17.49 -17.03
C GLN A 278 0.85 -16.35 -16.80
N PHE A 279 0.38 -15.12 -17.00
CA PHE A 279 1.00 -13.96 -16.35
C PHE A 279 0.33 -13.70 -15.01
N ILE A 280 1.12 -13.24 -14.06
CA ILE A 280 0.65 -12.92 -12.72
C ILE A 280 1.12 -11.52 -12.38
N PHE A 281 0.20 -10.62 -12.11
CA PHE A 281 0.48 -9.25 -11.68
C PHE A 281 0.04 -9.06 -10.24
N TYR A 282 0.84 -8.35 -9.45
CA TYR A 282 0.37 -7.88 -8.16
C TYR A 282 1.04 -6.57 -7.78
N SER A 283 0.36 -5.76 -6.99
CA SER A 283 0.93 -4.50 -6.52
C SER A 283 0.45 -4.10 -5.16
N LEU A 284 1.30 -3.39 -4.44
CA LEU A 284 0.95 -2.66 -3.23
C LEU A 284 0.86 -1.18 -3.55
N ARG A 285 -0.15 -0.52 -3.01
CA ARG A 285 -0.38 0.91 -3.21
C ARG A 285 -0.66 1.60 -1.88
N LEU A 286 0.00 2.73 -1.66
CA LEU A 286 -0.23 3.60 -0.51
C LEU A 286 -0.60 4.99 -1.02
N ASP A 287 -1.77 5.48 -0.64
CA ASP A 287 -2.27 6.80 -0.96
C ASP A 287 -2.30 7.66 0.31
N PHE A 288 -1.80 8.88 0.19
CA PHE A 288 -1.74 9.88 1.24
C PHE A 288 -2.47 11.14 0.77
N GLN A 289 -3.60 11.44 1.40
CA GLN A 289 -4.36 12.65 1.13
C GLN A 289 -3.90 13.82 2.02
N SER A 290 -4.04 15.03 1.49
CA SER A 290 -3.96 16.27 2.27
C SER A 290 -5.13 16.42 3.23
N THR A 291 -4.93 17.16 4.32
CA THR A 291 -5.97 17.42 5.34
C THR A 291 -7.18 18.18 4.80
N ASN A 292 -6.98 19.00 3.76
CA ASN A 292 -8.05 19.74 3.09
C ASN A 292 -8.66 18.99 1.89
N ASN A 293 -8.21 17.75 1.61
CA ASN A 293 -8.66 16.92 0.50
C ASN A 293 -8.48 17.54 -0.91
N LEU A 294 -7.64 18.56 -1.05
CA LEU A 294 -7.41 19.22 -2.35
C LEU A 294 -6.27 18.59 -3.14
N TYR A 295 -5.32 17.94 -2.47
CA TYR A 295 -4.25 17.20 -3.14
C TYR A 295 -3.94 15.89 -2.44
N GLY A 296 -3.21 15.02 -3.11
CA GLY A 296 -2.70 13.78 -2.53
C GLY A 296 -1.49 13.28 -3.29
N VAL A 297 -0.71 12.44 -2.63
CA VAL A 297 0.42 11.73 -3.22
C VAL A 297 0.23 10.24 -2.99
N TYR A 298 0.79 9.42 -3.86
CA TYR A 298 0.74 7.98 -3.71
C TYR A 298 1.97 7.30 -4.27
N ILE A 299 2.20 6.09 -3.78
CA ILE A 299 3.24 5.19 -4.26
C ILE A 299 2.59 3.84 -4.62
N LYS A 300 2.93 3.31 -5.79
CA LYS A 300 2.57 1.97 -6.23
C LYS A 300 3.85 1.17 -6.45
N VAL A 301 3.91 -0.01 -5.85
CA VAL A 301 5.02 -0.95 -5.91
C VAL A 301 4.53 -2.18 -6.69
N PRO A 302 4.83 -2.28 -8.00
CA PRO A 302 4.36 -3.36 -8.83
C PRO A 302 5.33 -4.55 -8.85
N PHE A 303 4.77 -5.72 -9.01
CA PHE A 303 5.46 -6.97 -9.28
C PHE A 303 4.72 -7.69 -10.41
N ALA A 304 5.46 -8.47 -11.19
CA ALA A 304 4.89 -9.29 -12.25
C ALA A 304 5.64 -10.61 -12.35
N GLY A 305 5.01 -11.64 -12.88
CA GLY A 305 5.61 -12.95 -12.97
C GLY A 305 5.00 -13.81 -14.05
N VAL A 306 5.65 -14.94 -14.28
CA VAL A 306 5.27 -15.94 -15.28
C VAL A 306 5.12 -17.30 -14.61
N ASN A 307 4.15 -18.08 -15.08
CA ASN A 307 3.95 -19.46 -14.69
C ASN A 307 3.69 -20.31 -15.93
N ASN A 308 4.62 -21.22 -16.24
CA ASN A 308 4.57 -22.14 -17.37
C ASN A 308 4.45 -21.42 -18.73
N VAL A 309 5.17 -20.31 -18.90
CA VAL A 309 5.17 -19.49 -20.12
C VAL A 309 6.33 -19.87 -21.05
N THR A 310 6.07 -19.87 -22.35
CA THR A 310 7.06 -20.04 -23.41
C THR A 310 7.19 -18.75 -24.19
N LEU A 311 8.40 -18.19 -24.27
CA LEU A 311 8.69 -17.00 -25.07
C LEU A 311 9.78 -17.36 -26.09
N ASN A 312 9.60 -16.99 -27.36
CA ASN A 312 10.54 -17.29 -28.44
C ASN A 312 10.92 -18.79 -28.57
N GLY A 313 10.01 -19.70 -28.19
CA GLY A 313 10.23 -21.14 -28.22
C GLY A 313 11.00 -21.71 -27.03
N GLU A 314 11.40 -20.87 -26.07
CA GLU A 314 12.06 -21.29 -24.83
C GLU A 314 11.11 -21.16 -23.63
N LYS A 315 11.12 -22.19 -22.77
CA LYS A 315 10.30 -22.19 -21.55
C LYS A 315 10.99 -21.32 -20.50
N LEU A 316 10.28 -20.31 -20.03
CA LEU A 316 10.78 -19.41 -18.99
C LEU A 316 10.74 -20.07 -17.62
N SER A 317 11.62 -19.61 -16.73
CA SER A 317 11.63 -20.03 -15.34
C SER A 317 10.46 -19.39 -14.60
N ASP A 318 9.60 -20.19 -13.97
CA ASP A 318 8.48 -19.68 -13.17
C ASP A 318 8.97 -18.79 -12.03
N GLY A 319 8.33 -17.65 -11.81
CA GLY A 319 8.74 -16.72 -10.78
C GLY A 319 8.14 -15.33 -10.95
N PHE A 320 8.62 -14.40 -10.11
CA PHE A 320 8.16 -13.03 -10.06
C PHE A 320 9.34 -12.08 -10.01
N GLU A 321 9.13 -10.91 -10.58
CA GLU A 321 10.07 -9.82 -10.68
C GLU A 321 9.47 -8.52 -10.18
N PHE A 322 10.35 -7.66 -9.70
CA PHE A 322 10.00 -6.33 -9.26
C PHE A 322 9.94 -5.37 -10.44
N GLY A 323 8.85 -4.60 -10.52
CA GLY A 323 8.69 -3.58 -11.54
C GLY A 323 9.24 -2.20 -11.12
N ASN A 324 8.93 -1.23 -11.96
CA ASN A 324 9.19 0.18 -11.76
C ASN A 324 8.20 0.77 -10.75
N VAL A 325 8.71 1.31 -9.65
CA VAL A 325 7.94 2.00 -8.63
C VAL A 325 7.35 3.26 -9.23
N LEU A 326 6.04 3.41 -9.09
CA LEU A 326 5.32 4.61 -9.50
C LEU A 326 5.11 5.50 -8.29
N ILE A 327 5.46 6.77 -8.42
CA ILE A 327 5.10 7.84 -7.50
C ILE A 327 4.18 8.80 -8.23
N GLY A 328 3.00 9.05 -7.68
CA GLY A 328 2.02 9.94 -8.31
C GLY A 328 1.56 11.04 -7.38
N GLY A 329 1.14 12.15 -7.99
CA GLY A 329 0.56 13.30 -7.34
C GLY A 329 -0.74 13.71 -8.01
N LYS A 330 -1.69 14.21 -7.22
CA LYS A 330 -3.01 14.63 -7.68
C LYS A 330 -3.41 15.95 -7.05
N LEU A 331 -4.04 16.80 -7.84
CA LEU A 331 -4.64 18.06 -7.43
C LEU A 331 -6.09 18.11 -7.91
N VAL A 332 -7.00 18.36 -6.99
CA VAL A 332 -8.41 18.64 -7.26
C VAL A 332 -8.52 20.06 -7.79
N VAL A 333 -9.07 20.20 -8.99
CA VAL A 333 -9.26 21.49 -9.67
C VAL A 333 -10.70 21.97 -9.49
N ILE A 334 -11.65 21.05 -9.58
CA ILE A 334 -13.07 21.33 -9.42
C ILE A 334 -13.65 20.32 -8.44
N ASN A 335 -14.35 20.82 -7.42
CA ASN A 335 -15.06 19.98 -6.47
C ASN A 335 -16.43 20.58 -6.15
N THR A 336 -17.49 19.91 -6.60
CA THR A 336 -18.87 20.27 -6.26
C THR A 336 -19.54 19.12 -5.51
N GLU A 337 -20.81 19.26 -5.17
CA GLU A 337 -21.55 18.16 -4.57
C GLU A 337 -21.74 16.97 -5.51
N GLN A 338 -21.71 17.11 -6.83
CA GLN A 338 -22.05 16.01 -7.75
C GLN A 338 -20.91 15.62 -8.69
N TYR A 339 -19.93 16.49 -8.93
CA TYR A 339 -18.81 16.19 -9.81
C TYR A 339 -17.48 16.67 -9.24
N THR A 340 -16.42 15.95 -9.59
CA THR A 340 -15.04 16.33 -9.31
C THR A 340 -14.22 16.22 -10.58
N VAL A 341 -13.30 17.15 -10.74
CA VAL A 341 -12.22 17.05 -11.73
C VAL A 341 -10.90 17.25 -11.01
N SER A 342 -9.95 16.37 -11.30
CA SER A 342 -8.58 16.44 -10.81
C SER A 342 -7.61 16.30 -11.97
N GLY A 343 -6.46 16.97 -11.83
CA GLY A 343 -5.29 16.73 -12.65
C GLY A 343 -4.23 16.05 -11.82
N GLY A 344 -3.35 15.27 -12.44
CA GLY A 344 -2.24 14.65 -11.76
C GLY A 344 -1.07 14.33 -12.66
N LEU A 345 -0.01 13.84 -12.03
CA LEU A 345 1.22 13.44 -12.67
C LEU A 345 1.72 12.16 -11.99
N ASP A 346 1.90 11.11 -12.78
CA ASP A 346 2.63 9.93 -12.35
C ASP A 346 4.07 9.99 -12.85
N LEU A 347 4.99 9.52 -12.01
CA LEU A 347 6.39 9.28 -12.34
C LEU A 347 6.72 7.84 -12.00
N THR A 348 6.90 7.03 -13.03
CA THR A 348 7.36 5.65 -12.93
C THR A 348 8.88 5.64 -13.01
N LEU A 349 9.51 5.29 -11.90
CA LEU A 349 10.97 5.32 -11.72
C LEU A 349 11.60 3.99 -12.15
N PRO A 350 12.81 4.00 -12.73
CA PRO A 350 13.47 2.83 -13.29
C PRO A 350 14.04 1.94 -12.18
N THR A 351 13.16 1.32 -11.42
CA THR A 351 13.52 0.45 -10.28
C THR A 351 13.38 -1.03 -10.61
N ALA A 352 12.82 -1.38 -11.77
CA ALA A 352 12.85 -2.74 -12.28
C ALA A 352 14.30 -3.18 -12.46
N PHE A 353 14.63 -4.39 -12.01
CA PHE A 353 15.97 -4.95 -12.14
C PHE A 353 16.08 -5.78 -13.41
N LYS A 354 17.32 -6.02 -13.86
CA LYS A 354 17.55 -6.93 -14.96
C LYS A 354 17.27 -8.34 -14.45
N ASP A 355 16.15 -8.88 -14.91
CA ASP A 355 15.63 -10.20 -14.55
C ASP A 355 16.61 -11.34 -14.88
N ASN A 356 17.42 -11.20 -15.94
CA ASN A 356 18.31 -12.25 -16.48
C ASN A 356 17.59 -13.57 -16.86
N LEU A 357 16.26 -13.66 -16.68
CA LEU A 357 15.42 -14.82 -16.99
C LEU A 357 14.22 -14.45 -17.89
N ASP A 358 14.25 -13.25 -18.48
CA ASP A 358 13.31 -12.74 -19.50
C ASP A 358 11.80 -12.77 -19.13
N ARG A 359 11.45 -12.87 -17.84
CA ARG A 359 10.07 -12.78 -17.35
C ARG A 359 9.52 -11.38 -17.53
N LEU A 360 10.28 -10.34 -17.19
CA LEU A 360 9.87 -8.94 -17.42
C LEU A 360 9.68 -8.67 -18.91
N GLN A 361 10.52 -9.24 -19.77
CA GLN A 361 10.37 -9.17 -21.23
C GLN A 361 9.10 -9.89 -21.71
N ALA A 362 8.73 -11.01 -21.10
CA ALA A 362 7.48 -11.69 -21.43
C ALA A 362 6.25 -10.87 -21.01
N VAL A 363 6.23 -10.32 -19.79
CA VAL A 363 5.04 -9.63 -19.26
C VAL A 363 4.79 -8.28 -19.92
N ILE A 364 5.79 -7.63 -20.54
CA ILE A 364 5.56 -6.39 -21.30
C ILE A 364 4.78 -6.62 -22.61
N GLU A 365 4.68 -7.86 -23.09
CA GLU A 365 3.76 -8.23 -24.18
C GLU A 365 2.30 -7.96 -23.78
N TYR A 366 2.01 -7.98 -22.47
CA TYR A 366 0.76 -7.49 -21.92
C TYR A 366 0.80 -5.95 -21.81
N ARG A 367 0.47 -5.29 -22.93
CA ARG A 367 0.70 -3.85 -23.17
C ARG A 367 -0.06 -2.90 -22.24
N ARG A 368 -1.04 -3.34 -21.44
CA ARG A 368 -1.77 -2.48 -20.50
C ARG A 368 -0.86 -1.86 -19.44
N ASP A 369 0.05 -2.65 -18.87
CA ASP A 369 0.88 -2.23 -17.73
C ASP A 369 2.37 -2.18 -18.03
N PHE A 370 2.79 -2.36 -19.28
CA PHE A 370 4.20 -2.47 -19.63
C PHE A 370 5.11 -1.36 -19.09
N PRO A 371 4.72 -0.07 -18.94
CA PRO A 371 5.63 0.94 -18.38
C PRO A 371 6.06 0.66 -16.93
N LEU A 372 5.22 -0.08 -16.18
CA LEU A 372 5.55 -0.55 -14.84
C LEU A 372 6.56 -1.71 -14.84
N TYR A 373 6.83 -2.33 -15.98
CA TYR A 373 7.68 -3.52 -16.09
C TYR A 373 8.82 -3.37 -17.10
N LEU A 374 8.86 -2.22 -17.80
CA LEU A 374 9.88 -1.93 -18.80
C LEU A 374 11.21 -1.57 -18.14
N PHE A 375 12.22 -2.40 -18.37
CA PHE A 375 13.54 -2.24 -17.78
C PHE A 375 14.20 -0.91 -18.18
N GLU A 376 14.81 -0.23 -17.21
CA GLU A 376 15.52 1.08 -17.32
C GLU A 376 14.67 2.30 -17.75
N ALA A 377 13.40 2.07 -18.09
CA ALA A 377 12.53 3.13 -18.58
C ALA A 377 12.06 4.06 -17.46
N VAL A 378 11.99 5.34 -17.78
CA VAL A 378 11.36 6.36 -16.94
C VAL A 378 10.09 6.82 -17.64
N THR A 379 8.95 6.69 -16.97
CA THR A 379 7.67 7.14 -17.54
C THR A 379 7.13 8.33 -16.78
N THR A 380 6.74 9.37 -17.50
CA THR A 380 6.00 10.51 -16.95
C THR A 380 4.60 10.51 -17.54
N THR A 381 3.58 10.54 -16.69
CA THR A 381 2.18 10.46 -17.13
C THR A 381 1.38 11.61 -16.55
N PRO A 382 1.28 12.77 -17.24
CA PRO A 382 0.21 13.71 -16.95
C PRO A 382 -1.14 13.06 -17.21
N TYR A 383 -2.09 13.26 -16.30
CA TYR A 383 -3.44 12.73 -16.43
C TYR A 383 -4.52 13.68 -15.90
N VAL A 384 -5.74 13.42 -16.33
CA VAL A 384 -6.97 14.02 -15.79
C VAL A 384 -7.89 12.89 -15.35
N SER A 385 -8.51 13.06 -14.18
CA SER A 385 -9.56 12.18 -13.67
C SER A 385 -10.80 13.00 -13.33
N ALA A 386 -11.94 12.57 -13.85
CA ALA A 386 -13.23 13.18 -13.60
C ALA A 386 -14.19 12.15 -13.02
N GLY A 387 -15.02 12.60 -12.09
CA GLY A 387 -16.07 11.79 -11.50
C GLY A 387 -17.38 12.56 -11.42
N TYR A 388 -18.47 11.88 -11.70
CA TYR A 388 -19.83 12.33 -11.41
C TYR A 388 -20.52 11.29 -10.55
N PHE A 389 -21.31 11.72 -9.58
CA PHE A 389 -22.11 10.81 -8.78
C PHE A 389 -23.47 11.42 -8.46
N ASN A 390 -24.50 10.57 -8.44
CA ASN A 390 -25.85 10.96 -8.07
C ASN A 390 -26.64 9.72 -7.67
N ARG A 391 -27.18 9.71 -6.44
CA ARG A 391 -28.15 8.70 -5.95
C ARG A 391 -27.71 7.25 -6.23
N GLY A 392 -26.49 6.90 -5.84
CA GLY A 392 -25.95 5.54 -5.99
C GLY A 392 -25.48 5.18 -7.40
N VAL A 393 -25.53 6.11 -8.36
CA VAL A 393 -24.89 5.96 -9.67
C VAL A 393 -23.61 6.79 -9.68
N SER A 394 -22.49 6.18 -10.03
CA SER A 394 -21.21 6.87 -10.22
C SER A 394 -20.71 6.69 -11.65
N LEU A 395 -20.25 7.77 -12.26
CA LEU A 395 -19.49 7.76 -13.51
C LEU A 395 -18.09 8.26 -13.21
N GLN A 396 -17.08 7.58 -13.73
CA GLN A 396 -15.69 8.00 -13.65
C GLN A 396 -15.08 7.97 -15.05
N GLY A 397 -14.22 8.94 -15.35
CA GLY A 397 -13.48 9.00 -16.60
C GLY A 397 -12.04 9.41 -16.36
N ASN A 398 -11.12 8.78 -17.07
CA ASN A 398 -9.69 9.04 -16.99
C ASN A 398 -9.12 9.23 -18.39
N PHE A 399 -8.15 10.13 -18.48
CA PHE A 399 -7.33 10.34 -19.67
C PHE A 399 -5.90 10.65 -19.24
N GLY A 400 -4.91 10.06 -19.89
CA GLY A 400 -3.50 10.32 -19.62
C GLY A 400 -2.62 10.02 -20.82
N VAL A 401 -1.40 10.52 -20.78
CA VAL A 401 -0.40 10.30 -21.82
C VAL A 401 0.90 9.88 -21.14
N ASP A 402 1.33 8.65 -21.38
CA ASP A 402 2.62 8.16 -20.93
C ASP A 402 3.70 8.65 -21.90
N LEU A 403 4.68 9.37 -21.36
CA LEU A 403 5.91 9.76 -22.04
C LEU A 403 7.04 8.91 -21.45
N ILE A 404 7.53 7.96 -22.25
CA ILE A 404 8.42 6.89 -21.79
C ILE A 404 9.80 7.13 -22.39
N ALA A 405 10.77 7.49 -21.56
CA ALA A 405 12.17 7.63 -21.95
C ALA A 405 12.97 6.37 -21.61
N ASN A 406 14.06 6.14 -22.33
CA ASN A 406 14.88 4.92 -22.26
C ASN A 406 14.05 3.66 -22.55
N ALA A 407 13.20 3.75 -23.56
CA ALA A 407 12.28 2.67 -23.90
C ALA A 407 12.91 1.60 -24.80
N GLU A 408 14.23 1.55 -24.97
CA GLU A 408 14.93 0.68 -25.94
C GLU A 408 14.62 -0.82 -25.73
N ASN A 409 14.27 -1.19 -24.51
CA ASN A 409 13.83 -2.53 -24.13
C ASN A 409 12.38 -2.86 -24.57
N PHE A 410 11.74 -1.96 -25.30
CA PHE A 410 10.42 -2.07 -25.94
C PHE A 410 10.55 -1.63 -27.40
N GLU A 411 10.35 -2.55 -28.34
CA GLU A 411 10.43 -2.32 -29.80
C GLU A 411 11.76 -1.71 -30.33
N GLY A 412 12.76 -1.44 -29.48
CA GLY A 412 14.07 -0.89 -29.85
C GLY A 412 14.14 0.64 -29.87
N ASP A 413 13.06 1.35 -29.56
CA ASP A 413 12.97 2.80 -29.66
C ASP A 413 13.37 3.49 -28.35
N ALA A 414 14.17 4.56 -28.42
CA ALA A 414 14.64 5.26 -27.22
C ALA A 414 13.53 6.02 -26.48
N PHE A 415 12.41 6.32 -27.15
CA PHE A 415 11.30 7.08 -26.61
C PHE A 415 9.96 6.59 -27.15
N GLU A 416 9.01 6.35 -26.24
CA GLU A 416 7.67 5.87 -26.54
C GLU A 416 6.59 6.80 -25.97
N VAL A 417 5.46 6.85 -26.66
CA VAL A 417 4.26 7.63 -26.31
C VAL A 417 3.05 6.72 -26.34
N ARG A 418 2.37 6.60 -25.20
CA ARG A 418 1.12 5.85 -25.08
C ARG A 418 0.01 6.73 -24.53
N ILE A 419 -1.14 6.72 -25.19
CA ILE A 419 -2.34 7.40 -24.73
C ILE A 419 -3.20 6.39 -23.97
N LYS A 420 -3.61 6.71 -22.74
CA LYS A 420 -4.51 5.90 -21.93
C LYS A 420 -5.82 6.64 -21.71
N TYR A 421 -6.93 5.94 -21.84
CA TYR A 421 -8.26 6.50 -21.60
C TYR A 421 -9.19 5.42 -21.05
N GLY A 422 -10.13 5.81 -20.23
CA GLY A 422 -11.08 4.86 -19.68
C GLY A 422 -12.27 5.52 -19.02
N THR A 423 -13.32 4.72 -18.84
CA THR A 423 -14.55 5.13 -18.18
C THR A 423 -15.10 3.98 -17.36
N ALA A 424 -15.71 4.30 -16.21
CA ALA A 424 -16.38 3.31 -15.39
C ALA A 424 -17.77 3.80 -14.98
N LEU A 425 -18.75 2.91 -15.12
CA LEU A 425 -20.09 3.08 -14.56
C LEU A 425 -20.20 2.21 -13.31
N GLY A 426 -20.54 2.82 -12.18
CA GLY A 426 -20.75 2.16 -10.90
C GLY A 426 -22.18 2.34 -10.40
N LEU A 427 -22.71 1.30 -9.76
CA LEU A 427 -24.04 1.22 -9.18
C LEU A 427 -23.93 0.69 -7.75
N SER A 428 -24.12 1.56 -6.76
CA SER A 428 -24.20 1.19 -5.35
C SER A 428 -25.58 0.63 -5.03
N THR A 429 -25.62 -0.55 -4.42
CA THR A 429 -26.88 -1.21 -4.04
C THR A 429 -27.28 -0.91 -2.60
N CYS A 430 -28.56 -1.09 -2.28
CA CYS A 430 -29.14 -0.86 -0.95
C CYS A 430 -29.15 -2.09 -0.03
N ILE A 431 -28.49 -3.19 -0.40
CA ILE A 431 -28.42 -4.44 0.40
C ILE A 431 -27.48 -4.22 1.60
N PRO A 432 -27.62 -4.93 2.75
CA PRO A 432 -26.83 -4.65 3.96
C PRO A 432 -25.30 -4.61 3.79
N THR A 433 -24.73 -5.36 2.84
CA THR A 433 -23.29 -5.35 2.53
C THR A 433 -22.85 -4.19 1.61
N LYS A 434 -23.81 -3.41 1.11
CA LYS A 434 -23.65 -2.27 0.17
C LYS A 434 -22.67 -2.54 -0.97
N PRO A 435 -22.83 -3.65 -1.73
CA PRO A 435 -21.95 -3.89 -2.86
C PRO A 435 -22.14 -2.81 -3.91
N THR A 436 -21.04 -2.43 -4.55
CA THR A 436 -21.03 -1.59 -5.74
C THR A 436 -20.67 -2.47 -6.93
N LEU A 437 -21.60 -2.58 -7.87
CA LEU A 437 -21.37 -3.21 -9.16
C LEU A 437 -20.79 -2.16 -10.10
N PHE A 438 -19.81 -2.52 -10.91
CA PHE A 438 -19.30 -1.62 -11.91
C PHE A 438 -18.92 -2.33 -13.19
N VAL A 439 -18.88 -1.57 -14.27
CA VAL A 439 -18.25 -1.97 -15.53
C VAL A 439 -17.27 -0.88 -15.90
N GLU A 440 -16.02 -1.28 -16.04
CA GLU A 440 -14.90 -0.45 -16.44
C GLU A 440 -14.57 -0.74 -17.92
N PHE A 441 -14.25 0.31 -18.66
CA PHE A 441 -13.78 0.26 -20.03
C PHE A 441 -12.46 1.00 -20.10
N GLU A 442 -11.47 0.39 -20.73
CA GLU A 442 -10.16 0.97 -20.88
C GLU A 442 -9.68 0.86 -22.32
N GLY A 443 -8.87 1.82 -22.73
CA GLY A 443 -8.18 1.80 -24.00
C GLY A 443 -6.79 2.38 -23.87
N TYR A 444 -5.88 1.76 -24.61
CA TYR A 444 -4.47 2.10 -24.66
C TYR A 444 -4.07 2.20 -26.12
N THR A 445 -3.58 3.37 -26.53
CA THR A 445 -3.08 3.63 -27.87
C THR A 445 -1.58 3.88 -27.81
N LEU A 446 -0.78 2.94 -28.31
CA LEU A 446 0.66 3.13 -28.53
C LEU A 446 0.86 3.98 -29.78
N ALA A 447 1.05 5.28 -29.58
CA ALA A 447 1.10 6.25 -30.68
C ALA A 447 2.40 6.13 -31.49
N SER A 448 3.52 5.92 -30.79
CA SER A 448 4.88 5.82 -31.35
C SER A 448 5.23 4.44 -31.90
N SER A 449 4.60 3.37 -31.39
CA SER A 449 4.89 1.99 -31.82
C SER A 449 4.88 1.85 -33.34
N ASN A 450 5.88 1.15 -33.86
CA ASN A 450 6.06 0.88 -35.28
C ASN A 450 5.71 -0.57 -35.64
N GLN A 451 5.32 -1.38 -34.66
CA GLN A 451 5.06 -2.81 -34.80
C GLN A 451 3.67 -3.19 -34.24
N GLY A 452 2.99 -4.10 -34.95
CA GLY A 452 1.71 -4.65 -34.50
C GLY A 452 0.54 -3.65 -34.45
N LYS A 453 -0.50 -4.02 -33.71
CA LYS A 453 -1.71 -3.25 -33.45
C LYS A 453 -1.44 -2.18 -32.40
N LYS A 454 -1.83 -0.95 -32.70
CA LYS A 454 -1.61 0.20 -31.81
C LYS A 454 -2.60 0.33 -30.67
N ASN A 455 -3.77 -0.29 -30.76
CA ASN A 455 -4.90 -0.04 -29.86
C ASN A 455 -5.32 -1.31 -29.13
N ASP A 456 -5.12 -1.34 -27.81
CA ASP A 456 -5.71 -2.33 -26.93
C ASP A 456 -6.97 -1.76 -26.28
N LEU A 457 -8.04 -2.55 -26.25
CA LEU A 457 -9.31 -2.18 -25.60
C LEU A 457 -9.71 -3.29 -24.63
N PHE A 458 -10.23 -2.91 -23.47
CA PHE A 458 -10.62 -3.83 -22.42
C PHE A 458 -12.01 -3.49 -21.88
N ILE A 459 -12.70 -4.52 -21.40
CA ILE A 459 -13.89 -4.38 -20.56
C ILE A 459 -13.70 -5.19 -19.28
N THR A 460 -14.08 -4.60 -18.15
CA THR A 460 -13.92 -5.21 -16.83
C THR A 460 -15.18 -5.03 -16.00
N PRO A 461 -16.14 -5.98 -16.09
CA PRO A 461 -17.17 -6.10 -15.07
C PRO A 461 -16.53 -6.46 -13.71
N GLY A 462 -17.01 -5.80 -12.66
CA GLY A 462 -16.53 -6.02 -11.31
C GLY A 462 -17.57 -5.78 -10.24
N VAL A 463 -17.28 -6.30 -9.05
CA VAL A 463 -18.03 -6.05 -7.83
C VAL A 463 -17.07 -5.67 -6.72
N ARG A 464 -17.45 -4.67 -5.94
CA ARG A 464 -16.72 -4.23 -4.75
C ARG A 464 -17.63 -4.29 -3.54
N LEU A 465 -17.15 -4.86 -2.44
CA LEU A 465 -17.90 -5.00 -1.20
C LEU A 465 -17.40 -3.97 -0.18
N GLY A 466 -18.27 -3.49 0.71
CA GLY A 466 -17.85 -2.62 1.80
C GLY A 466 -17.34 -1.24 1.35
N LYS A 467 -17.07 -0.38 2.35
CA LYS A 467 -16.70 1.03 2.15
C LYS A 467 -15.30 1.32 2.68
N LYS A 468 -15.06 0.98 3.95
CA LYS A 468 -13.77 1.15 4.63
C LYS A 468 -12.78 0.04 4.29
N TYR A 469 -13.20 -1.21 4.47
CA TYR A 469 -12.47 -2.39 3.99
C TYR A 469 -13.23 -2.92 2.80
N SER A 470 -12.55 -2.96 1.66
CA SER A 470 -13.23 -3.05 0.39
C SER A 470 -12.54 -4.03 -0.55
N PRO A 471 -12.84 -5.34 -0.44
CA PRO A 471 -12.41 -6.30 -1.42
C PRO A 471 -13.18 -6.11 -2.73
N GLY A 472 -12.47 -6.20 -3.85
CA GLY A 472 -13.01 -6.16 -5.20
C GLY A 472 -12.68 -7.44 -5.97
N PHE A 473 -13.60 -7.85 -6.83
CA PHE A 473 -13.48 -9.02 -7.70
C PHE A 473 -13.90 -8.61 -9.11
N GLY A 474 -13.07 -8.93 -10.10
CA GLY A 474 -13.26 -8.53 -11.47
C GLY A 474 -12.83 -9.60 -12.45
N ILE A 475 -13.38 -9.51 -13.64
CA ILE A 475 -12.93 -10.28 -14.80
C ILE A 475 -12.66 -9.27 -15.90
N GLN A 476 -11.42 -9.14 -16.34
CA GLN A 476 -11.09 -8.32 -17.51
C GLN A 476 -11.07 -9.19 -18.76
N ILE A 477 -11.59 -8.62 -19.84
CA ILE A 477 -11.65 -9.23 -21.16
C ILE A 477 -10.97 -8.27 -22.14
N PRO A 478 -9.80 -8.64 -22.69
CA PRO A 478 -9.21 -7.95 -23.84
C PRO A 478 -10.14 -8.09 -25.05
N LEU A 479 -10.51 -6.98 -25.68
CA LEU A 479 -11.45 -6.94 -26.81
C LEU A 479 -10.74 -6.83 -28.15
N THR A 480 -9.66 -6.04 -28.20
CA THR A 480 -8.87 -5.79 -29.41
C THR A 480 -7.43 -5.49 -29.02
N GLY A 481 -6.54 -5.47 -30.02
CA GLY A 481 -5.12 -5.13 -29.86
C GLY A 481 -4.23 -6.36 -29.78
N GLU A 482 -2.95 -6.16 -29.50
CA GLU A 482 -1.97 -7.26 -29.34
C GLU A 482 -2.25 -8.05 -28.07
N THR A 483 -2.73 -7.38 -27.01
CA THR A 483 -3.04 -8.06 -25.75
C THR A 483 -4.14 -9.11 -25.95
N ALA A 484 -5.12 -8.82 -26.82
CA ALA A 484 -6.19 -9.75 -27.16
C ALA A 484 -5.75 -10.93 -28.04
N ASP A 485 -4.55 -10.87 -28.64
CA ASP A 485 -3.98 -11.98 -29.40
C ASP A 485 -3.25 -12.98 -28.49
N ILE A 486 -2.88 -12.57 -27.28
CA ILE A 486 -2.12 -13.38 -26.32
C ILE A 486 -2.88 -13.74 -25.05
N ALA A 487 -3.96 -13.04 -24.72
CA ALA A 487 -4.73 -13.21 -23.50
C ALA A 487 -6.23 -13.18 -23.78
N LYS A 488 -6.97 -14.08 -23.11
CA LYS A 488 -8.44 -14.16 -23.26
C LYS A 488 -9.21 -13.61 -22.07
N LEU A 489 -8.66 -13.78 -20.88
CA LEU A 489 -9.37 -13.53 -19.65
C LEU A 489 -8.39 -13.28 -18.51
N ASP A 490 -8.70 -12.25 -17.73
CA ASP A 490 -7.90 -11.88 -16.57
C ASP A 490 -8.78 -11.91 -15.32
N PHE A 491 -8.33 -12.60 -14.29
CA PHE A 491 -9.01 -12.69 -13.01
C PHE A 491 -8.39 -11.72 -12.03
N ILE A 492 -9.18 -10.76 -11.54
CA ILE A 492 -8.69 -9.67 -10.71
C ILE A 492 -9.28 -9.80 -9.30
N VAL A 493 -8.42 -9.71 -8.31
CA VAL A 493 -8.79 -9.57 -6.90
C VAL A 493 -8.02 -8.39 -6.33
N ASP A 494 -8.72 -7.41 -5.78
CA ASP A 494 -8.08 -6.34 -5.03
C ASP A 494 -8.67 -6.20 -3.63
N PHE A 495 -7.92 -5.54 -2.76
CA PHE A 495 -8.35 -5.17 -1.43
C PHE A 495 -7.93 -3.74 -1.16
N GLN A 496 -8.88 -2.94 -0.63
CA GLN A 496 -8.62 -1.56 -0.25
C GLN A 496 -9.02 -1.34 1.21
N ALA A 497 -8.09 -0.85 2.02
CA ALA A 497 -8.38 -0.27 3.33
C ALA A 497 -8.27 1.26 3.20
N ARG A 498 -9.42 1.94 3.28
CA ARG A 498 -9.51 3.40 3.14
C ARG A 498 -9.51 4.08 4.50
N PHE A 499 -8.76 5.17 4.60
CA PHE A 499 -8.51 5.89 5.82
C PHE A 499 -8.38 7.41 5.57
#